data_AF-M2R857-F1
#
_entry.id   AF-M2R857-F1
#
_cell.length_a   1.000
_cell.length_b   1.000
_cell.length_c   1.000
_cell.angle_alpha   90.00
_cell.angle_beta   90.00
_cell.angle_gamma   90.00
#
_symmetry.space_group_name_H-M   'P 1'
#
loop_
_entity.id
_entity.type
_entity.pdbx_description
1 polymer ?
#
loop_
_entity_poly.entity_id
_entity_poly.type
_entity_poly.pdbx_seq_one_letter_code
_entity_poly.pdbx_strand_id
1 'polypeptide(L)'
;MSGLDANRSKTEFTFNFGATTLPISRIKAAAASQHEASTNAVIFGLPGKVDKMPGIVHTPPTSSAFQELQLLNHAVSTSMDTEEHDVKTAPIMTRPAYLQGGLASQYGVLGSVISVRDETHSYTPTDPRLYINTNAPFSAIVCGVQGAGKSHTVSVILESMLIPQYPAIGACEKPLCGLVLHYSEGGANARPNEAAWLGCAAVADLQTPPVVVYVSRSSLRTMKQVYAPLGDRVKVKALLFSEEELDAEAFLSMMAVGSSDSAPLYVQTMLSILRDLGEDFSYNGFLSKMEGCKQDFNPAQLAGLKQRLALLESFIDTTGARQKGRFKAGQLTNIDLSDPFIDSAAACGIFEIITRLFIRADVETGKVMVVDEAHKYLDANRGKSGLTKALLSLIRQQRHLAMRVIISTQEPTVVPPVLLDLCNITIIHRFSSPSWWEHLAKHVSAKLSDDAFDRLIKLSAGEALVLASSGLDAVKKGRENGNHEGTTLQRFGRRYLLVKTRKRVTADGGASVLVL
;
A
#
# COMPACT_ATOMS: atom_id res chain seq x y z
N MET A 1 30.15 45.13 39.22
CA MET A 1 30.46 44.65 40.59
C MET A 1 29.76 43.32 40.75
N SER A 2 30.52 42.24 40.56
CA SER A 2 30.80 41.19 41.57
C SER A 2 29.66 40.17 41.68
N GLY A 3 29.82 38.88 41.38
CA GLY A 3 30.99 38.03 41.15
C GLY A 3 30.63 36.59 41.56
N LEU A 4 31.49 35.65 41.15
CA LEU A 4 31.64 34.24 41.62
C LEU A 4 30.90 33.12 40.85
N ASP A 5 31.61 32.63 39.82
CA ASP A 5 32.16 31.26 39.66
C ASP A 5 31.59 30.09 40.48
N ALA A 6 31.29 28.97 39.81
CA ALA A 6 32.16 27.76 39.80
C ALA A 6 31.45 26.48 39.28
N ASN A 7 31.94 25.99 38.13
CA ASN A 7 32.57 24.67 37.92
C ASN A 7 31.78 23.33 37.83
N ARG A 8 32.27 22.49 36.87
CA ARG A 8 32.13 21.03 36.64
C ARG A 8 30.82 20.49 36.03
N SER A 9 30.78 19.60 35.04
CA SER A 9 31.80 18.73 34.42
C SER A 9 31.34 18.25 33.02
N LYS A 10 32.21 18.36 32.02
CA LYS A 10 32.12 17.59 30.76
C LYS A 10 32.78 16.23 30.99
N THR A 11 32.10 15.15 30.66
CA THR A 11 32.65 13.80 30.65
C THR A 11 32.90 13.39 29.20
N GLU A 12 34.11 13.63 28.71
CA GLU A 12 34.64 12.99 27.49
C GLU A 12 35.20 11.63 27.87
N PHE A 13 34.64 10.57 27.29
CA PHE A 13 35.20 9.22 27.37
C PHE A 13 36.22 9.04 26.25
N THR A 14 37.50 9.12 26.61
CA THR A 14 38.64 8.74 25.76
C THR A 14 39.02 7.30 26.10
N PHE A 15 38.82 6.36 25.16
CA PHE A 15 39.49 5.06 25.22
C PHE A 15 40.62 5.02 24.20
N ASN A 16 41.81 4.83 24.73
CA ASN A 16 43.09 4.78 24.04
C ASN A 16 43.47 3.29 23.88
N PHE A 17 43.67 2.81 22.65
CA PHE A 17 44.35 1.54 22.41
C PHE A 17 45.34 1.70 21.24
N GLY A 18 46.63 1.69 21.61
CA GLY A 18 47.69 0.90 20.97
C GLY A 18 47.94 1.11 19.49
N ALA A 19 48.94 1.95 19.19
CA ALA A 19 49.59 2.02 17.89
C ALA A 19 50.38 0.74 17.56
N THR A 20 50.33 0.31 16.30
CA THR A 20 51.47 -0.34 15.65
C THR A 20 51.44 0.00 14.15
N THR A 21 52.20 1.01 13.79
CA THR A 21 52.60 1.35 12.42
C THR A 21 53.71 0.42 11.94
N LEU A 22 53.70 -0.01 10.67
CA LEU A 22 54.85 -0.28 9.77
C LEU A 22 54.33 -0.60 8.33
N PRO A 23 55.14 -0.53 7.25
CA PRO A 23 54.85 0.37 6.12
C PRO A 23 54.67 -0.31 4.74
N ILE A 24 54.38 0.55 3.76
CA ILE A 24 54.22 0.35 2.31
C ILE A 24 55.36 -0.47 1.68
N SER A 25 55.06 -1.63 1.07
CA SER A 25 55.64 -2.07 -0.22
C SER A 25 55.02 -3.39 -0.74
N ARG A 26 54.71 -3.40 -2.05
CA ARG A 26 54.58 -4.58 -2.94
C ARG A 26 53.41 -5.58 -2.73
N ILE A 27 52.23 -5.21 -3.21
CA ILE A 27 51.27 -6.18 -3.79
C ILE A 27 51.37 -6.06 -5.33
N LYS A 28 52.35 -6.75 -5.91
CA LYS A 28 52.47 -7.07 -7.34
C LYS A 28 53.31 -8.33 -7.45
N ALA A 29 52.67 -9.50 -7.33
CA ALA A 29 53.25 -10.80 -7.68
C ALA A 29 52.15 -11.89 -7.71
N ALA A 30 51.29 -11.86 -8.72
CA ALA A 30 50.52 -13.02 -9.19
C ALA A 30 49.88 -12.73 -10.57
N ALA A 31 50.68 -12.19 -11.50
CA ALA A 31 50.26 -11.98 -12.89
C ALA A 31 51.51 -11.79 -13.77
N ALA A 32 52.26 -12.87 -13.98
CA ALA A 32 53.34 -12.93 -14.98
C ALA A 32 53.85 -14.38 -15.19
N SER A 33 53.12 -15.14 -15.99
CA SER A 33 53.60 -16.18 -16.93
C SER A 33 52.33 -16.72 -17.59
N GLN A 34 52.03 -16.51 -18.87
CA GLN A 34 52.86 -16.78 -20.03
C GLN A 34 52.51 -15.77 -21.16
N HIS A 35 53.49 -14.95 -21.54
CA HIS A 35 53.70 -14.50 -22.93
C HIS A 35 54.01 -15.77 -23.79
N GLU A 36 53.79 -15.91 -25.09
CA GLU A 36 53.67 -14.96 -26.19
C GLU A 36 53.26 -15.73 -27.47
N ALA A 37 52.56 -15.02 -28.37
CA ALA A 37 52.65 -15.08 -29.83
C ALA A 37 52.79 -16.42 -30.58
N SER A 38 51.86 -16.68 -31.50
CA SER A 38 52.23 -16.82 -32.93
C SER A 38 51.01 -16.81 -33.84
N THR A 39 50.85 -15.69 -34.54
CA THR A 39 50.20 -15.62 -35.84
C THR A 39 51.18 -16.16 -36.88
N ASN A 40 50.80 -17.15 -37.70
CA ASN A 40 51.17 -17.22 -39.11
C ASN A 40 50.49 -18.39 -39.81
N ALA A 41 49.67 -18.04 -40.81
CA ALA A 41 49.20 -18.93 -41.85
C ALA A 41 50.37 -19.29 -42.78
N VAL A 42 50.57 -20.58 -43.05
CA VAL A 42 51.34 -21.05 -44.23
C VAL A 42 50.59 -22.24 -44.83
N ILE A 43 50.24 -22.05 -46.10
CA ILE A 43 49.67 -23.01 -47.03
C ILE A 43 50.78 -23.97 -47.47
N PHE A 44 50.56 -25.28 -47.36
CA PHE A 44 51.18 -26.28 -48.23
C PHE A 44 50.20 -27.45 -48.42
N GLY A 45 49.78 -27.65 -49.67
CA GLY A 45 49.02 -28.84 -50.07
C GLY A 45 49.93 -30.02 -50.36
N LEU A 46 49.36 -31.22 -50.26
CA LEU A 46 49.54 -32.37 -51.16
C LEU A 46 48.50 -33.47 -50.78
N PRO A 47 48.04 -34.30 -51.74
CA PRO A 47 46.80 -35.08 -51.63
C PRO A 47 47.03 -36.54 -51.18
N GLY A 48 46.05 -37.15 -50.53
CA GLY A 48 46.14 -38.58 -50.20
C GLY A 48 44.91 -39.21 -49.55
N LYS A 49 44.08 -39.81 -50.40
CA LYS A 49 43.19 -40.97 -50.21
C LYS A 49 42.21 -41.04 -49.03
N VAL A 50 40.95 -41.19 -49.43
CA VAL A 50 39.77 -41.60 -48.69
C VAL A 50 39.92 -43.05 -48.22
N ASP A 51 39.71 -43.31 -46.93
CA ASP A 51 39.22 -44.59 -46.42
C ASP A 51 38.13 -44.34 -45.35
N LYS A 52 36.96 -44.96 -45.58
CA LYS A 52 35.78 -44.91 -44.71
C LYS A 52 35.87 -46.01 -43.65
N MET A 53 35.66 -45.65 -42.38
CA MET A 53 35.21 -46.56 -41.31
C MET A 53 34.39 -45.78 -40.24
N PRO A 54 33.57 -46.47 -39.42
CA PRO A 54 32.13 -46.22 -39.38
C PRO A 54 31.62 -45.34 -38.21
N GLY A 55 30.50 -44.65 -38.48
CA GLY A 55 29.40 -44.34 -37.55
C GLY A 55 29.73 -43.99 -36.10
N ILE A 56 30.06 -42.72 -35.84
CA ILE A 56 29.81 -42.12 -34.53
C ILE A 56 28.40 -41.55 -34.56
N VAL A 57 27.49 -42.20 -33.84
CA VAL A 57 26.18 -41.64 -33.50
C VAL A 57 26.44 -40.39 -32.67
N HIS A 58 26.23 -39.20 -33.25
CA HIS A 58 26.12 -37.98 -32.48
C HIS A 58 24.82 -38.04 -31.68
N THR A 59 24.87 -38.60 -30.47
CA THR A 59 23.95 -38.18 -29.42
C THR A 59 24.26 -36.71 -29.11
N PRO A 60 23.34 -35.75 -29.33
CA PRO A 60 23.57 -34.39 -28.88
C PRO A 60 23.72 -34.43 -27.36
N PRO A 61 24.54 -33.57 -26.74
CA PRO A 61 24.58 -33.49 -25.29
C PRO A 61 23.23 -32.93 -24.84
N THR A 62 22.30 -33.81 -24.48
CA THR A 62 21.23 -33.47 -23.53
C THR A 62 21.89 -33.31 -22.17
N SER A 63 22.71 -32.27 -22.01
CA SER A 63 23.14 -31.87 -20.69
C SER A 63 21.90 -31.29 -20.01
N SER A 64 21.63 -31.73 -18.78
CA SER A 64 20.65 -31.08 -17.93
C SER A 64 20.90 -29.57 -17.91
N ALA A 65 22.16 -29.14 -18.02
CA ALA A 65 22.57 -27.76 -18.19
C ALA A 65 21.89 -27.02 -19.36
N PHE A 66 21.59 -27.63 -20.52
CA PHE A 66 20.88 -26.92 -21.61
C PHE A 66 19.39 -26.73 -21.30
N GLN A 67 18.77 -27.72 -20.65
CA GLN A 67 17.38 -27.63 -20.16
C GLN A 67 17.27 -26.69 -18.95
N GLU A 68 18.26 -26.70 -18.06
CA GLU A 68 18.43 -25.76 -16.96
C GLU A 68 18.67 -24.34 -17.52
N LEU A 69 19.49 -24.17 -18.56
CA LEU A 69 19.72 -22.87 -19.22
C LEU A 69 18.47 -22.34 -19.95
N GLN A 70 17.60 -23.23 -20.46
CA GLN A 70 16.30 -22.84 -20.98
C GLN A 70 15.38 -22.29 -19.88
N LEU A 71 15.48 -22.83 -18.65
CA LEU A 71 14.76 -22.30 -17.48
C LEU A 71 15.40 -21.02 -16.91
N LEU A 72 16.67 -20.75 -17.20
CA LEU A 72 17.43 -19.60 -16.69
C LEU A 72 17.27 -18.31 -17.53
N ASN A 73 16.41 -18.28 -18.55
CA ASN A 73 16.04 -17.07 -19.29
C ASN A 73 17.22 -16.16 -19.73
N HIS A 74 18.38 -16.73 -20.08
CA HIS A 74 19.57 -15.96 -20.50
C HIS A 74 19.90 -16.03 -22.00
N ALA A 75 19.05 -16.65 -22.82
CA ALA A 75 19.30 -16.84 -24.25
C ALA A 75 18.78 -15.66 -25.10
N VAL A 76 19.48 -14.51 -25.13
CA VAL A 76 19.52 -13.42 -26.17
C VAL A 76 18.17 -12.88 -26.73
N SER A 77 17.03 -13.41 -26.30
CA SER A 77 15.65 -13.16 -26.72
C SER A 77 14.72 -12.89 -25.51
N THR A 78 15.27 -12.96 -24.30
CA THR A 78 14.56 -12.92 -23.00
C THR A 78 14.44 -11.54 -22.35
N SER A 79 14.81 -10.46 -23.06
CA SER A 79 14.35 -9.14 -22.64
C SER A 79 12.82 -9.07 -22.67
N MET A 80 12.19 -9.76 -23.63
CA MET A 80 10.74 -9.69 -23.83
C MET A 80 9.91 -10.30 -22.69
N ASP A 81 10.23 -11.47 -22.14
CA ASP A 81 9.39 -12.11 -21.10
C ASP A 81 9.50 -11.41 -19.74
N THR A 82 10.69 -10.92 -19.38
CA THR A 82 10.91 -10.14 -18.16
C THR A 82 10.28 -8.76 -18.28
N GLU A 83 10.41 -8.12 -19.46
CA GLU A 83 9.71 -6.88 -19.80
C GLU A 83 8.19 -7.09 -19.79
N GLU A 84 7.68 -8.23 -20.27
CA GLU A 84 6.24 -8.52 -20.30
C GLU A 84 5.66 -8.70 -18.89
N HIS A 85 6.33 -9.43 -18.00
CA HIS A 85 5.90 -9.55 -16.61
C HIS A 85 5.97 -8.19 -15.87
N ASP A 86 7.05 -7.43 -16.09
CA ASP A 86 7.20 -6.09 -15.53
C ASP A 86 6.08 -5.16 -16.02
N VAL A 87 5.73 -5.20 -17.30
CA VAL A 87 4.62 -4.41 -17.85
C VAL A 87 3.29 -4.83 -17.23
N LYS A 88 3.02 -6.12 -17.08
CA LYS A 88 1.77 -6.61 -16.48
C LYS A 88 1.60 -6.18 -15.02
N THR A 89 2.70 -6.04 -14.28
CA THR A 89 2.68 -5.83 -12.83
C THR A 89 3.10 -4.43 -12.38
N ALA A 90 3.65 -3.60 -13.28
CA ALA A 90 4.06 -2.24 -12.94
C ALA A 90 2.86 -1.41 -12.47
N PRO A 91 2.95 -0.79 -11.28
CA PRO A 91 1.81 -0.12 -10.67
C PRO A 91 1.49 1.23 -11.33
N ILE A 92 2.50 1.89 -11.91
CA ILE A 92 2.39 3.18 -12.58
C ILE A 92 3.16 3.13 -13.90
N MET A 93 2.62 3.72 -14.96
CA MET A 93 3.27 3.78 -16.27
C MET A 93 3.07 5.13 -16.96
N THR A 94 4.12 5.66 -17.58
CA THR A 94 3.99 6.81 -18.51
C THR A 94 3.30 6.38 -19.81
N ARG A 95 2.72 7.32 -20.56
CA ARG A 95 2.10 6.99 -21.85
C ARG A 95 3.05 6.32 -22.85
N PRO A 96 4.29 6.80 -23.03
CA PRO A 96 5.26 6.10 -23.87
C PRO A 96 5.47 4.64 -23.44
N ALA A 97 5.57 4.37 -22.13
CA ALA A 97 5.73 3.02 -21.60
C ALA A 97 4.53 2.13 -21.89
N TYR A 98 3.32 2.66 -21.69
CA TYR A 98 2.08 1.96 -22.00
C TYR A 98 1.96 1.58 -23.48
N LEU A 99 2.34 2.49 -24.40
CA LEU A 99 2.29 2.23 -25.84
C LEU A 99 3.28 1.14 -26.28
N GLN A 100 4.42 1.03 -25.59
CA GLN A 100 5.46 0.05 -25.91
C GLN A 100 5.23 -1.31 -25.25
N GLY A 101 4.77 -1.34 -24.00
CA GLY A 101 4.58 -2.58 -23.24
C GLY A 101 3.32 -3.36 -23.56
N GLY A 102 2.29 -2.71 -24.11
CA GLY A 102 0.99 -3.33 -24.35
C GLY A 102 0.05 -3.25 -23.14
N LEU A 103 -1.25 -3.49 -23.40
CA LEU A 103 -2.34 -3.14 -22.49
C LEU A 103 -2.42 -4.06 -21.27
N ALA A 104 -2.31 -3.48 -20.07
CA ALA A 104 -3.03 -4.02 -18.92
C ALA A 104 -4.53 -4.05 -19.26
N SER A 105 -5.22 -5.17 -18.97
CA SER A 105 -6.67 -5.31 -19.21
C SER A 105 -7.49 -4.24 -18.50
N GLN A 106 -6.98 -3.69 -17.39
CA GLN A 106 -7.60 -2.58 -16.67
C GLN A 106 -6.55 -1.58 -16.18
N TYR A 107 -6.81 -0.31 -16.42
CA TYR A 107 -5.95 0.79 -15.99
C TYR A 107 -6.75 2.08 -15.81
N GLY A 108 -6.24 2.98 -14.97
CA GLY A 108 -6.78 4.30 -14.74
C GLY A 108 -5.86 5.41 -15.24
N VAL A 109 -6.43 6.51 -15.71
CA VAL A 109 -5.69 7.78 -15.89
C VAL A 109 -5.53 8.40 -14.50
N LEU A 110 -4.30 8.48 -13.98
CA LEU A 110 -4.03 9.11 -12.68
C LEU A 110 -3.93 10.64 -12.81
N GLY A 111 -3.29 11.11 -13.88
CA GLY A 111 -3.03 12.55 -14.05
C GLY A 111 -2.04 12.84 -15.17
N SER A 112 -1.38 14.00 -15.04
CA SER A 112 -0.35 14.48 -15.96
C SER A 112 1.00 14.62 -15.27
N VAL A 113 2.05 14.02 -15.85
CA VAL A 113 3.45 14.20 -15.46
C VAL A 113 3.92 15.58 -15.90
N ILE A 114 4.32 16.41 -14.93
CA ILE A 114 4.92 17.72 -15.13
C ILE A 114 6.41 17.55 -15.48
N SER A 115 7.12 16.70 -14.73
CA SER A 115 8.50 16.33 -15.01
C SER A 115 8.88 15.03 -14.33
N VAL A 116 9.80 14.28 -14.94
CA VAL A 116 10.49 13.13 -14.34
C VAL A 116 11.91 13.56 -13.99
N ARG A 117 12.38 13.23 -12.78
CA ARG A 117 13.64 13.74 -12.23
C ARG A 117 14.45 12.67 -11.53
N ASP A 118 15.76 12.75 -11.69
CA ASP A 118 16.77 12.21 -10.78
C ASP A 118 17.67 13.37 -10.27
N GLU A 119 18.77 13.04 -9.58
CA GLU A 119 19.68 14.06 -9.02
C GLU A 119 20.35 14.96 -10.07
N THR A 120 20.45 14.47 -11.30
CA THR A 120 21.29 15.05 -12.36
C THR A 120 20.52 15.42 -13.60
N HIS A 121 19.42 14.71 -13.87
CA HIS A 121 18.62 14.83 -15.08
C HIS A 121 17.16 15.11 -14.74
N SER A 122 16.57 16.01 -15.51
CA SER A 122 15.14 16.29 -15.49
C SER A 122 14.66 16.32 -16.93
N TYR A 123 13.52 15.72 -17.21
CA TYR A 123 12.88 15.84 -18.51
C TYR A 123 11.36 15.87 -18.35
N THR A 124 10.67 16.44 -19.34
CA THR A 124 9.20 16.47 -19.39
C THR A 124 8.73 15.52 -20.50
N PRO A 125 7.86 14.54 -20.19
CA PRO A 125 7.31 13.67 -21.22
C PRO A 125 6.50 14.45 -22.26
N THR A 126 6.64 14.09 -23.54
CA THR A 126 5.87 14.73 -24.63
C THR A 126 4.37 14.49 -24.49
N ASP A 127 3.98 13.25 -24.17
CA ASP A 127 2.62 12.94 -23.74
C ASP A 127 2.62 12.84 -22.21
N PRO A 128 1.99 13.77 -21.49
CA PRO A 128 2.11 13.85 -20.05
C PRO A 128 1.25 12.80 -19.34
N ARG A 129 0.43 12.00 -20.02
CA ARG A 129 -0.50 11.09 -19.33
C ARG A 129 0.24 10.05 -18.48
N LEU A 130 -0.17 9.97 -17.22
CA LEU A 130 0.27 8.97 -16.26
C LEU A 130 -0.87 7.99 -15.98
N TYR A 131 -0.56 6.70 -16.06
CA TYR A 131 -1.52 5.63 -15.80
C TYR A 131 -1.21 4.93 -14.49
N ILE A 132 -2.26 4.47 -13.82
CA ILE A 132 -2.19 3.55 -12.70
C ILE A 132 -2.75 2.19 -13.14
N ASN A 133 -2.01 1.12 -12.89
CA ASN A 133 -2.42 -0.24 -13.22
C ASN A 133 -3.42 -0.72 -12.16
N THR A 134 -4.70 -0.75 -12.51
CA THR A 134 -5.77 -1.21 -11.63
C THR A 134 -5.96 -2.71 -11.69
N ASN A 135 -5.33 -3.41 -12.64
CA ASN A 135 -5.37 -4.86 -12.77
C ASN A 135 -4.34 -5.59 -11.88
N ALA A 136 -3.19 -4.98 -11.61
CA ALA A 136 -2.18 -5.54 -10.71
C ALA A 136 -2.41 -5.14 -9.24
N PRO A 137 -2.17 -6.05 -8.27
CA PRO A 137 -2.11 -5.73 -6.84
C PRO A 137 -1.02 -4.69 -6.52
N PHE A 138 -1.35 -3.68 -5.73
CA PHE A 138 -0.39 -2.66 -5.29
C PHE A 138 -0.69 -2.10 -3.90
N SER A 139 0.32 -1.50 -3.27
CA SER A 139 0.25 -0.84 -1.97
C SER A 139 0.72 0.60 -2.13
N ALA A 140 -0.17 1.56 -1.89
CA ALA A 140 0.13 2.98 -2.03
C ALA A 140 0.02 3.68 -0.69
N ILE A 141 0.95 4.61 -0.42
CA ILE A 141 0.76 5.64 0.61
C ILE A 141 0.51 6.98 -0.05
N VAL A 142 -0.48 7.72 0.46
CA VAL A 142 -0.85 9.07 0.03
C VAL A 142 -0.78 9.99 1.24
N CYS A 143 0.14 10.97 1.23
CA CYS A 143 0.36 11.86 2.37
C CYS A 143 0.50 13.34 1.97
N GLY A 144 0.41 14.25 2.94
CA GLY A 144 0.39 15.71 2.74
C GLY A 144 -0.60 16.45 3.64
N VAL A 145 -0.56 17.78 3.68
CA VAL A 145 -1.45 18.57 4.58
C VAL A 145 -2.91 18.55 4.10
N GLN A 146 -3.84 18.95 4.97
CA GLN A 146 -5.24 19.13 4.60
C GLN A 146 -5.39 20.10 3.42
N GLY A 147 -6.29 19.78 2.48
CA GLY A 147 -6.50 20.59 1.27
C GLY A 147 -5.42 20.48 0.18
N ALA A 148 -4.34 19.71 0.41
CA ALA A 148 -3.27 19.56 -0.58
C ALA A 148 -3.65 18.68 -1.79
N GLY A 149 -4.72 17.87 -1.70
CA GLY A 149 -5.18 16.98 -2.78
C GLY A 149 -5.07 15.47 -2.50
N LYS A 150 -4.80 15.07 -1.25
CA LYS A 150 -4.71 13.65 -0.82
C LYS A 150 -5.97 12.85 -1.13
N SER A 151 -7.08 13.20 -0.48
CA SER A 151 -8.37 12.52 -0.60
C SER A 151 -8.93 12.58 -2.02
N HIS A 152 -8.66 13.67 -2.74
CA HIS A 152 -8.93 13.80 -4.17
C HIS A 152 -8.17 12.74 -4.98
N THR A 153 -6.88 12.53 -4.70
CA THR A 153 -6.06 11.51 -5.38
C THR A 153 -6.53 10.10 -5.05
N VAL A 154 -6.85 9.82 -3.78
CA VAL A 154 -7.45 8.53 -3.37
C VAL A 154 -8.76 8.28 -4.14
N SER A 155 -9.63 9.29 -4.23
CA SER A 155 -10.89 9.20 -4.96
C SER A 155 -10.68 8.95 -6.46
N VAL A 156 -9.71 9.62 -7.09
CA VAL A 156 -9.35 9.40 -8.50
C VAL A 156 -8.86 7.97 -8.76
N ILE A 157 -8.09 7.40 -7.82
CA ILE A 157 -7.68 5.99 -7.88
C ILE A 157 -8.90 5.07 -7.77
N LEU A 158 -9.78 5.32 -6.80
CA LEU A 158 -11.01 4.53 -6.61
C LEU A 158 -11.97 4.63 -7.80
N GLU A 159 -12.14 5.80 -8.40
CA GLU A 159 -12.93 5.98 -9.63
C GLU A 159 -12.45 5.04 -10.74
N SER A 160 -11.12 4.91 -10.88
CA SER A 160 -10.49 4.04 -11.89
C SER A 160 -10.67 2.54 -11.62
N MET A 161 -11.10 2.17 -10.41
CA MET A 161 -11.29 0.79 -9.97
C MET A 161 -12.77 0.39 -9.88
N LEU A 162 -13.69 1.36 -9.81
CA LEU A 162 -15.10 1.12 -9.49
C LEU A 162 -16.07 1.64 -10.56
N ILE A 163 -15.63 2.52 -11.45
CA ILE A 163 -16.47 3.08 -12.52
C ILE A 163 -16.13 2.40 -13.85
N PRO A 164 -16.95 1.46 -14.32
CA PRO A 164 -16.77 0.84 -15.63
C PRO A 164 -17.24 1.77 -16.76
N GLN A 165 -16.86 1.43 -17.99
CA GLN A 165 -17.45 1.99 -19.22
C GLN A 165 -17.34 3.53 -19.37
N TYR A 166 -16.34 4.16 -18.76
CA TYR A 166 -16.06 5.59 -18.95
C TYR A 166 -14.65 5.82 -19.51
N PRO A 167 -14.47 5.82 -20.84
CA PRO A 167 -13.13 5.80 -21.48
C PRO A 167 -12.21 6.96 -21.09
N ALA A 168 -12.77 8.11 -20.70
CA ALA A 168 -11.98 9.28 -20.34
C ALA A 168 -11.16 9.13 -19.04
N ILE A 169 -11.48 8.15 -18.18
CA ILE A 169 -10.69 7.85 -16.97
C ILE A 169 -9.87 6.55 -17.09
N GLY A 170 -9.90 5.88 -18.24
CA GLY A 170 -9.20 4.62 -18.47
C GLY A 170 -10.14 3.47 -18.84
N ALA A 171 -9.70 2.24 -18.61
CA ALA A 171 -10.43 1.01 -18.89
C ALA A 171 -10.66 0.21 -17.60
N CYS A 172 -11.92 -0.07 -17.29
CA CYS A 172 -12.34 -0.91 -16.17
C CYS A 172 -13.40 -1.90 -16.68
N GLU A 173 -12.96 -3.14 -16.92
CA GLU A 173 -13.78 -4.26 -17.40
C GLU A 173 -14.48 -5.00 -16.25
N LYS A 174 -13.75 -5.18 -15.14
CA LYS A 174 -14.19 -5.84 -13.90
C LYS A 174 -14.02 -4.89 -12.72
N PRO A 175 -15.07 -4.12 -12.38
CA PRO A 175 -15.09 -3.28 -11.19
C PRO A 175 -14.69 -4.07 -9.93
N LEU A 176 -13.82 -3.48 -9.13
CA LEU A 176 -13.33 -4.10 -7.90
C LEU A 176 -14.39 -4.06 -6.79
N CYS A 177 -14.16 -4.80 -5.71
CA CYS A 177 -14.86 -4.59 -4.45
C CYS A 177 -14.06 -3.61 -3.60
N GLY A 178 -14.68 -2.49 -3.20
CA GLY A 178 -14.02 -1.44 -2.41
C GLY A 178 -14.38 -1.49 -0.93
N LEU A 179 -13.38 -1.32 -0.06
CA LEU A 179 -13.53 -1.10 1.38
C LEU A 179 -12.81 0.20 1.78
N VAL A 180 -13.48 1.09 2.50
CA VAL A 180 -12.89 2.27 3.14
C VAL A 180 -13.05 2.13 4.65
N LEU A 181 -11.96 2.33 5.38
CA LEU A 181 -11.94 2.42 6.84
C LEU A 181 -11.70 3.88 7.19
N HIS A 182 -12.66 4.50 7.87
CA HIS A 182 -12.61 5.92 8.21
C HIS A 182 -13.02 6.16 9.66
N TYR A 183 -12.21 6.96 10.35
CA TYR A 183 -12.48 7.39 11.73
C TYR A 183 -12.18 8.89 11.84
N SER A 184 -13.14 9.66 12.35
CA SER A 184 -12.95 11.06 12.70
C SER A 184 -13.66 11.40 14.00
N GLU A 185 -13.48 12.64 14.46
CA GLU A 185 -14.30 13.19 15.53
C GLU A 185 -15.76 13.25 15.04
N GLY A 186 -16.66 12.52 15.71
CA GLY A 186 -18.08 12.55 15.41
C GLY A 186 -18.79 13.80 15.95
N GLY A 187 -20.11 13.86 15.78
CA GLY A 187 -20.95 14.91 16.38
C GLY A 187 -21.63 15.83 15.36
N ALA A 188 -22.08 17.01 15.80
CA ALA A 188 -22.92 17.90 15.01
C ALA A 188 -22.25 18.46 13.74
N ASN A 189 -20.92 18.54 13.75
CA ASN A 189 -20.12 19.03 12.62
C ASN A 189 -19.54 17.88 11.76
N ALA A 190 -19.99 16.65 11.99
CA ALA A 190 -19.55 15.50 11.20
C ALA A 190 -19.86 15.74 9.72
N ARG A 191 -18.86 15.45 8.87
CA ARG A 191 -18.99 15.54 7.42
C ARG A 191 -18.97 14.13 6.82
N PRO A 192 -19.60 13.93 5.65
CA PRO A 192 -19.45 12.68 4.93
C PRO A 192 -17.98 12.41 4.65
N ASN A 193 -17.56 11.16 4.79
CA ASN A 193 -16.27 10.72 4.29
C ASN A 193 -16.15 11.06 2.79
N GLU A 194 -14.99 11.56 2.38
CA GLU A 194 -14.79 12.05 1.02
C GLU A 194 -14.95 10.96 -0.06
N ALA A 195 -14.62 9.70 0.25
CA ALA A 195 -14.77 8.59 -0.68
C ALA A 195 -16.24 8.24 -0.95
N ALA A 196 -17.18 8.60 -0.06
CA ALA A 196 -18.59 8.35 -0.32
C ALA A 196 -19.16 9.19 -1.47
N TRP A 197 -18.52 10.30 -1.80
CA TRP A 197 -18.88 11.11 -2.96
C TRP A 197 -18.66 10.39 -4.29
N LEU A 198 -17.97 9.24 -4.32
CA LEU A 198 -17.94 8.37 -5.49
C LEU A 198 -19.34 7.93 -5.94
N GLY A 199 -20.32 7.88 -5.04
CA GLY A 199 -21.71 7.57 -5.38
C GLY A 199 -22.41 8.69 -6.17
N CYS A 200 -21.84 9.90 -6.21
CA CYS A 200 -22.42 11.09 -6.81
C CYS A 200 -21.74 11.41 -8.14
N ALA A 201 -22.48 11.41 -9.25
CA ALA A 201 -21.94 11.80 -10.55
C ALA A 201 -21.72 13.33 -10.61
N ALA A 202 -20.57 13.77 -11.15
CA ALA A 202 -20.34 15.19 -11.50
C ALA A 202 -20.50 15.47 -12.99
N VAL A 203 -20.57 14.43 -13.82
CA VAL A 203 -20.79 14.51 -15.26
C VAL A 203 -22.03 13.71 -15.64
N ALA A 204 -22.70 14.14 -16.72
CA ALA A 204 -23.89 13.46 -17.22
C ALA A 204 -23.56 12.01 -17.63
N ASP A 205 -24.56 11.12 -17.54
CA ASP A 205 -24.52 9.73 -17.98
C ASP A 205 -23.45 8.83 -17.32
N LEU A 206 -22.84 9.28 -16.22
CA LEU A 206 -21.88 8.47 -15.45
C LEU A 206 -22.59 7.46 -14.55
N GLN A 207 -22.29 6.17 -14.75
CA GLN A 207 -22.73 5.13 -13.83
C GLN A 207 -21.80 5.07 -12.61
N THR A 208 -22.23 5.67 -11.50
CA THR A 208 -21.50 5.61 -10.23
C THR A 208 -21.70 4.28 -9.51
N PRO A 209 -20.70 3.82 -8.73
CA PRO A 209 -20.87 2.63 -7.89
C PRO A 209 -21.89 2.89 -6.77
N PRO A 210 -22.68 1.88 -6.35
CA PRO A 210 -23.38 1.95 -5.09
C PRO A 210 -22.39 2.08 -3.93
N VAL A 211 -22.68 2.99 -3.00
CA VAL A 211 -21.90 3.18 -1.76
C VAL A 211 -22.75 2.76 -0.58
N VAL A 212 -22.23 1.87 0.26
CA VAL A 212 -22.87 1.45 1.52
C VAL A 212 -22.01 1.88 2.68
N VAL A 213 -22.53 2.82 3.49
CA VAL A 213 -21.84 3.35 4.66
C VAL A 213 -22.36 2.62 5.89
N TYR A 214 -21.48 1.92 6.59
CA TYR A 214 -21.75 1.29 7.87
C TYR A 214 -21.22 2.17 8.99
N VAL A 215 -22.09 2.46 9.95
CA VAL A 215 -21.81 3.34 11.09
C VAL A 215 -22.23 2.66 12.37
N SER A 216 -21.71 3.10 13.52
CA SER A 216 -22.18 2.59 14.82
C SER A 216 -23.70 2.78 15.00
N ARG A 217 -24.33 1.90 15.77
CA ARG A 217 -25.76 2.05 16.10
C ARG A 217 -26.06 3.39 16.78
N SER A 218 -25.19 3.84 17.66
CA SER A 218 -25.28 5.11 18.42
C SER A 218 -25.26 6.35 17.51
N SER A 219 -24.49 6.34 16.42
CA SER A 219 -24.40 7.47 15.49
C SER A 219 -25.35 7.39 14.29
N LEU A 220 -26.08 6.28 14.11
CA LEU A 220 -26.85 5.98 12.90
C LEU A 220 -27.79 7.10 12.46
N ARG A 221 -28.52 7.73 13.41
CA ARG A 221 -29.46 8.81 13.11
C ARG A 221 -28.73 10.03 12.56
N THR A 222 -27.66 10.45 13.23
CA THR A 222 -26.83 11.59 12.83
C THR A 222 -26.19 11.32 11.48
N MET A 223 -25.58 10.15 11.29
CA MET A 223 -24.89 9.83 10.05
C MET A 223 -25.83 9.68 8.86
N LYS A 224 -27.07 9.20 9.06
CA LYS A 224 -28.10 9.26 8.01
C LYS A 224 -28.37 10.69 7.54
N GLN A 225 -28.36 11.67 8.44
CA GLN A 225 -28.54 13.08 8.09
C GLN A 225 -27.30 13.65 7.38
N VAL A 226 -26.11 13.32 7.89
CA VAL A 226 -24.82 13.74 7.30
C VAL A 226 -24.70 13.29 5.84
N TYR A 227 -25.07 12.04 5.54
CA TYR A 227 -24.94 11.45 4.20
C TYR A 227 -26.17 11.65 3.29
N ALA A 228 -27.31 12.10 3.83
CA ALA A 228 -28.53 12.32 3.03
C ALA A 228 -28.33 13.20 1.77
N PRO A 229 -27.50 14.27 1.78
CA PRO A 229 -27.26 15.09 0.60
C PRO A 229 -26.58 14.37 -0.57
N LEU A 230 -25.97 13.18 -0.36
CA LEU A 230 -25.28 12.43 -1.41
C LEU A 230 -26.23 11.56 -2.26
N GLY A 231 -27.53 11.58 -1.97
CA GLY A 231 -28.57 10.92 -2.76
C GLY A 231 -28.62 9.40 -2.63
N ASP A 232 -29.49 8.77 -3.44
CA ASP A 232 -29.93 7.38 -3.24
C ASP A 232 -28.87 6.30 -3.49
N ARG A 233 -27.78 6.67 -4.17
CA ARG A 233 -26.62 5.78 -4.40
C ARG A 233 -25.83 5.53 -3.13
N VAL A 234 -25.97 6.38 -2.11
CA VAL A 234 -25.29 6.26 -0.82
C VAL A 234 -26.28 5.81 0.26
N LYS A 235 -26.08 4.60 0.79
CA LYS A 235 -26.98 4.00 1.79
C LYS A 235 -26.29 3.83 3.13
N VAL A 236 -26.84 4.44 4.17
CA VAL A 236 -26.31 4.33 5.54
C VAL A 236 -27.02 3.21 6.31
N LYS A 237 -26.24 2.31 6.93
CA LYS A 237 -26.70 1.17 7.73
C LYS A 237 -25.95 1.10 9.06
N ALA A 238 -26.57 0.49 10.06
CA ALA A 238 -25.85 0.14 11.28
C ALA A 238 -24.81 -0.96 10.96
N LEU A 239 -23.60 -0.79 11.45
CA LEU A 239 -22.58 -1.82 11.47
C LEU A 239 -22.97 -2.86 12.51
N LEU A 240 -23.31 -4.05 12.05
CA LEU A 240 -23.61 -5.19 12.90
C LEU A 240 -22.89 -6.42 12.39
N PHE A 241 -22.44 -7.23 13.35
CA PHE A 241 -21.83 -8.52 13.13
C PHE A 241 -22.81 -9.62 13.50
N SER A 242 -22.97 -10.61 12.62
CA SER A 242 -23.64 -11.86 12.98
C SER A 242 -22.72 -12.72 13.85
N GLU A 243 -23.30 -13.70 14.56
CA GLU A 243 -22.51 -14.65 15.35
C GLU A 243 -21.44 -15.37 14.50
N GLU A 244 -21.75 -15.69 13.23
CA GLU A 244 -20.80 -16.31 12.29
C GLU A 244 -19.62 -15.40 11.89
N GLU A 245 -19.78 -14.07 11.98
CA GLU A 245 -18.71 -13.11 11.66
C GLU A 245 -17.77 -12.86 12.86
N LEU A 246 -18.21 -13.23 14.07
CA LEU A 246 -17.48 -13.04 15.32
C LEU A 246 -16.81 -14.34 15.73
N ASP A 247 -15.63 -14.62 15.17
CA ASP A 247 -14.78 -15.70 15.66
C ASP A 247 -14.00 -15.28 16.94
N ALA A 248 -13.31 -16.25 17.55
CA ALA A 248 -12.51 -16.01 18.76
C ALA A 248 -11.48 -14.87 18.62
N GLU A 249 -10.90 -14.70 17.43
CA GLU A 249 -9.94 -13.64 17.16
C GLU A 249 -10.63 -12.29 17.03
N ALA A 250 -11.80 -12.19 16.38
CA ALA A 250 -12.61 -10.96 16.38
C ALA A 250 -12.97 -10.50 17.79
N PHE A 251 -13.33 -11.47 18.64
CA PHE A 251 -13.60 -11.22 20.04
C PHE A 251 -12.35 -10.67 20.76
N LEU A 252 -11.18 -11.26 20.54
CA LEU A 252 -9.92 -10.74 21.07
C LEU A 252 -9.58 -9.34 20.54
N SER A 253 -9.79 -9.05 19.24
CA SER A 253 -9.50 -7.73 18.67
C SER A 253 -10.30 -6.62 19.34
N MET A 254 -11.57 -6.86 19.67
CA MET A 254 -12.41 -5.90 20.40
C MET A 254 -12.11 -5.86 21.91
N MET A 255 -11.69 -6.99 22.48
CA MET A 255 -11.38 -7.12 23.91
C MET A 255 -9.94 -6.79 24.27
N ALA A 256 -9.01 -6.70 23.33
CA ALA A 256 -7.59 -6.40 23.55
C ALA A 256 -7.24 -4.95 23.18
N VAL A 257 -8.26 -4.09 23.03
CA VAL A 257 -8.13 -2.65 22.80
C VAL A 257 -7.49 -2.00 24.04
N GLY A 258 -6.15 -1.89 24.03
CA GLY A 258 -5.34 -1.34 25.14
C GLY A 258 -3.92 -1.90 25.15
N SER A 259 -2.96 -1.15 25.72
CA SER A 259 -1.52 -1.43 25.71
C SER A 259 -1.16 -2.88 26.11
N SER A 260 -0.43 -3.55 25.22
CA SER A 260 0.00 -4.96 25.31
C SER A 260 0.97 -5.27 26.45
N ASP A 261 1.47 -4.26 27.15
CA ASP A 261 2.62 -4.44 28.06
C ASP A 261 2.19 -4.87 29.48
N SER A 262 0.89 -4.91 29.77
CA SER A 262 0.31 -5.59 30.94
C SER A 262 -1.14 -5.99 30.69
N ALA A 263 -1.37 -7.03 29.90
CA ALA A 263 -2.72 -7.57 29.70
C ALA A 263 -3.34 -7.93 31.07
N PRO A 264 -4.48 -7.31 31.46
CA PRO A 264 -5.11 -7.60 32.74
C PRO A 264 -5.44 -9.10 32.87
N LEU A 265 -5.42 -9.64 34.08
CA LEU A 265 -5.64 -11.08 34.33
C LEU A 265 -6.92 -11.63 33.68
N TYR A 266 -7.99 -10.82 33.57
CA TYR A 266 -9.22 -11.23 32.90
C TYR A 266 -9.02 -11.61 31.43
N VAL A 267 -8.04 -11.01 30.75
CA VAL A 267 -7.68 -11.35 29.35
C VAL A 267 -7.10 -12.77 29.27
N GLN A 268 -6.35 -13.22 30.29
CA GLN A 268 -5.82 -14.59 30.33
C GLN A 268 -6.94 -15.62 30.51
N THR A 269 -7.91 -15.33 31.38
CA THR A 269 -9.11 -16.17 31.55
C THR A 269 -9.92 -16.24 30.26
N MET A 270 -10.10 -15.11 29.57
CA MET A 270 -10.78 -15.08 28.27
C MET A 270 -10.03 -15.91 27.22
N LEU A 271 -8.70 -15.77 27.12
CA LEU A 271 -7.88 -16.58 26.23
C LEU A 271 -7.99 -18.08 26.56
N SER A 272 -8.08 -18.45 27.84
CA SER A 272 -8.30 -19.84 28.24
C SER A 272 -9.65 -20.35 27.75
N ILE A 273 -10.73 -19.60 27.99
CA ILE A 273 -12.08 -19.96 27.53
C ILE A 273 -12.13 -20.08 26.01
N LEU A 274 -11.49 -19.18 25.27
CA LEU A 274 -11.40 -19.23 23.82
C LEU A 274 -10.63 -20.46 23.33
N ARG A 275 -9.51 -20.83 23.99
CA ARG A 275 -8.78 -22.06 23.68
C ARG A 275 -9.60 -23.31 23.97
N ASP A 276 -10.37 -23.30 25.05
CA ASP A 276 -11.21 -24.43 25.45
C ASP A 276 -12.45 -24.59 24.55
N LEU A 277 -12.90 -23.50 23.91
CA LEU A 277 -13.97 -23.56 22.91
C LEU A 277 -13.43 -23.92 21.52
N GLY A 278 -12.22 -23.47 21.18
CA GLY A 278 -11.52 -23.86 19.96
C GLY A 278 -12.35 -23.63 18.69
N GLU A 279 -12.51 -24.69 17.90
CA GLU A 279 -13.30 -24.69 16.66
C GLU A 279 -14.82 -24.68 16.91
N ASP A 280 -15.27 -25.11 18.09
CA ASP A 280 -16.68 -25.10 18.52
C ASP A 280 -17.08 -23.75 19.15
N PHE A 281 -16.35 -22.67 18.83
CA PHE A 281 -16.64 -21.35 19.35
C PHE A 281 -18.04 -20.88 18.94
N SER A 282 -18.83 -20.49 19.94
CA SER A 282 -20.05 -19.71 19.76
C SER A 282 -20.08 -18.56 20.77
N TYR A 283 -20.67 -17.44 20.38
CA TYR A 283 -20.78 -16.28 21.25
C TYR A 283 -21.52 -16.61 22.55
N ASN A 284 -22.65 -17.33 22.45
CA ASN A 284 -23.43 -17.75 23.62
C ASN A 284 -22.67 -18.76 24.50
N GLY A 285 -21.90 -19.68 23.91
CA GLY A 285 -21.04 -20.60 24.67
C GLY A 285 -19.91 -19.88 25.40
N PHE A 286 -19.32 -18.87 24.75
CA PHE A 286 -18.33 -17.99 25.36
C PHE A 286 -18.90 -17.20 26.54
N LEU A 287 -20.05 -16.53 26.37
CA LEU A 287 -20.71 -15.81 27.46
C LEU A 287 -21.03 -16.75 28.63
N SER A 288 -21.54 -17.95 28.35
CA SER A 288 -21.88 -18.93 29.39
C SER A 288 -20.66 -19.35 30.21
N LYS A 289 -19.52 -19.64 29.56
CA LYS A 289 -18.26 -19.94 30.26
C LYS A 289 -17.71 -18.72 31.02
N MET A 290 -17.84 -17.52 30.46
CA MET A 290 -17.41 -16.29 31.12
C MET A 290 -18.20 -16.01 32.40
N GLU A 291 -19.53 -16.21 32.41
CA GLU A 291 -20.35 -16.07 33.62
C GLU A 291 -19.86 -16.99 34.75
N GLY A 292 -19.48 -18.24 34.41
CA GLY A 292 -18.91 -19.19 35.37
C GLY A 292 -17.61 -18.69 36.02
N CYS A 293 -16.75 -18.02 35.25
CA CYS A 293 -15.48 -17.47 35.75
C CYS A 293 -15.59 -16.09 36.42
N LYS A 294 -16.76 -15.44 36.40
CA LYS A 294 -16.92 -14.09 37.00
C LYS A 294 -16.64 -14.06 38.50
N GLN A 295 -16.82 -15.19 39.19
CA GLN A 295 -16.59 -15.29 40.64
C GLN A 295 -15.10 -15.13 41.00
N ASP A 296 -14.20 -15.41 40.05
CA ASP A 296 -12.75 -15.32 40.26
C ASP A 296 -12.18 -13.92 39.96
N PHE A 297 -13.00 -13.00 39.43
CA PHE A 297 -12.56 -11.66 39.08
C PHE A 297 -12.68 -10.68 40.25
N ASN A 298 -11.65 -9.84 40.39
CA ASN A 298 -11.75 -8.71 41.31
C ASN A 298 -12.71 -7.63 40.76
N PRO A 299 -13.21 -6.71 41.59
CA PRO A 299 -14.19 -5.71 41.17
C PRO A 299 -13.75 -4.83 39.99
N ALA A 300 -12.46 -4.49 39.90
CA ALA A 300 -11.92 -3.67 38.81
C ALA A 300 -11.85 -4.44 37.49
N GLN A 301 -11.48 -5.72 37.53
CA GLN A 301 -11.48 -6.61 36.36
C GLN A 301 -12.89 -6.83 35.83
N LEU A 302 -13.86 -7.03 36.74
CA LEU A 302 -15.26 -7.22 36.38
C LEU A 302 -15.88 -5.94 35.80
N ALA A 303 -15.51 -4.76 36.32
CA ALA A 303 -15.90 -3.47 35.75
C ALA A 303 -15.32 -3.27 34.34
N GLY A 304 -14.03 -3.52 34.14
CA GLY A 304 -13.39 -3.42 32.82
C GLY A 304 -13.97 -4.41 31.80
N LEU A 305 -14.23 -5.65 32.20
CA LEU A 305 -14.88 -6.64 31.36
C LEU A 305 -16.30 -6.22 30.97
N LYS A 306 -17.11 -5.72 31.92
CA LYS A 306 -18.47 -5.23 31.63
C LYS A 306 -18.47 -4.09 30.61
N GLN A 307 -17.57 -3.12 30.74
CA GLN A 307 -17.45 -2.03 29.77
C GLN A 307 -17.12 -2.55 28.36
N ARG A 308 -16.20 -3.51 28.28
CA ARG A 308 -15.79 -4.11 27.02
C ARG A 308 -16.92 -4.94 26.40
N LEU A 309 -17.62 -5.77 27.18
CA LEU A 309 -18.79 -6.53 26.71
C LEU A 309 -19.92 -5.62 26.22
N ALA A 310 -20.20 -4.52 26.91
CA ALA A 310 -21.21 -3.56 26.48
C ALA A 310 -20.88 -2.95 25.10
N LEU A 311 -19.60 -2.66 24.83
CA LEU A 311 -19.16 -2.20 23.52
C LEU A 311 -19.42 -3.28 22.45
N LEU A 312 -19.08 -4.55 22.72
CA LEU A 312 -19.35 -5.67 21.81
C LEU A 312 -20.83 -5.81 21.48
N GLU A 313 -21.67 -5.86 22.51
CA GLU A 313 -23.12 -6.03 22.38
C GLU A 313 -23.74 -4.95 21.50
N SER A 314 -23.16 -3.74 21.49
CA SER A 314 -23.63 -2.65 20.62
C SER A 314 -23.46 -2.95 19.11
N PHE A 315 -22.51 -3.81 18.74
CA PHE A 315 -22.23 -4.22 17.36
C PHE A 315 -22.76 -5.62 17.00
N ILE A 316 -23.39 -6.35 17.93
CA ILE A 316 -23.93 -7.68 17.65
C ILE A 316 -25.34 -7.58 17.08
N ASP A 317 -25.61 -8.36 16.03
CA ASP A 317 -26.96 -8.55 15.52
C ASP A 317 -27.73 -9.57 16.37
N THR A 318 -28.61 -9.07 17.23
CA THR A 318 -29.47 -9.89 18.10
C THR A 318 -30.77 -10.33 17.42
N THR A 319 -31.01 -9.95 16.16
CA THR A 319 -32.27 -10.23 15.47
C THR A 319 -32.30 -11.60 14.80
N GLY A 320 -31.16 -12.31 14.74
CA GLY A 320 -31.04 -13.62 14.06
C GLY A 320 -31.23 -13.54 12.54
N ALA A 321 -31.30 -12.34 11.95
CA ALA A 321 -31.43 -12.16 10.52
C ALA A 321 -30.12 -12.59 9.83
N ARG A 322 -30.21 -13.54 8.89
CA ARG A 322 -29.08 -13.91 8.04
C ARG A 322 -28.66 -12.71 7.21
N GLN A 323 -27.57 -12.07 7.58
CA GLN A 323 -27.06 -10.90 6.88
C GLN A 323 -26.60 -11.33 5.47
N LYS A 324 -27.08 -10.63 4.44
CA LYS A 324 -26.51 -10.75 3.08
C LYS A 324 -25.08 -10.21 3.12
N GLY A 325 -24.17 -10.81 2.34
CA GLY A 325 -22.76 -10.42 2.30
C GLY A 325 -22.54 -8.91 2.18
N ARG A 326 -21.69 -8.36 3.08
CA ARG A 326 -21.38 -6.93 3.21
C ARG A 326 -20.62 -6.36 2.01
N PHE A 327 -19.86 -7.22 1.33
CA PHE A 327 -18.93 -6.87 0.26
C PHE A 327 -19.41 -7.42 -1.07
N LYS A 328 -19.35 -6.60 -2.13
CA LYS A 328 -19.83 -6.94 -3.48
C LYS A 328 -18.95 -6.30 -4.55
N ALA A 329 -18.82 -6.98 -5.69
CA ALA A 329 -18.18 -6.43 -6.88
C ALA A 329 -18.85 -5.12 -7.31
N GLY A 330 -18.06 -4.12 -7.69
CA GLY A 330 -18.54 -2.80 -8.13
C GLY A 330 -19.19 -1.94 -7.05
N GLN A 331 -19.09 -2.33 -5.77
CA GLN A 331 -19.62 -1.56 -4.64
C GLN A 331 -18.47 -0.99 -3.79
N LEU A 332 -18.66 0.23 -3.29
CA LEU A 332 -17.83 0.79 -2.23
C LEU A 332 -18.50 0.59 -0.88
N THR A 333 -17.91 -0.21 -0.01
CA THR A 333 -18.32 -0.33 1.39
C THR A 333 -17.46 0.61 2.23
N ASN A 334 -18.08 1.55 2.92
CA ASN A 334 -17.38 2.49 3.82
C ASN A 334 -17.73 2.17 5.27
N ILE A 335 -16.75 1.89 6.11
CA ILE A 335 -16.92 1.76 7.54
C ILE A 335 -16.51 3.09 8.17
N ASP A 336 -17.51 3.87 8.57
CA ASP A 336 -17.34 5.20 9.13
C ASP A 336 -17.67 5.16 10.62
N LEU A 337 -16.62 5.16 11.44
CA LEU A 337 -16.72 5.12 12.90
C LEU A 337 -16.56 6.50 13.53
N SER A 338 -16.98 7.56 12.82
CA SER A 338 -17.03 8.93 13.32
C SER A 338 -18.13 9.12 14.37
N ASP A 339 -17.93 8.53 15.54
CA ASP A 339 -18.85 8.50 16.66
C ASP A 339 -18.15 9.08 17.92
N PRO A 340 -18.74 10.07 18.61
CA PRO A 340 -18.16 10.63 19.84
C PRO A 340 -18.00 9.62 20.98
N PHE A 341 -18.65 8.45 20.92
CA PHE A 341 -18.59 7.39 21.93
C PHE A 341 -17.62 6.26 21.59
N ILE A 342 -16.95 6.32 20.45
CA ILE A 342 -15.95 5.33 20.03
C ILE A 342 -14.59 5.99 20.05
N ASP A 343 -13.66 5.44 20.83
CA ASP A 343 -12.28 5.89 20.79
C ASP A 343 -11.50 5.23 19.64
N SER A 344 -10.35 5.83 19.34
CA SER A 344 -9.43 5.38 18.29
C SER A 344 -8.99 3.91 18.44
N ALA A 345 -8.86 3.45 19.68
CA ALA A 345 -8.42 2.10 19.97
C ALA A 345 -9.57 1.09 19.66
N ALA A 346 -10.80 1.41 20.04
CA ALA A 346 -11.99 0.62 19.73
C ALA A 346 -12.24 0.57 18.22
N ALA A 347 -12.09 1.71 17.53
CA ALA A 347 -12.16 1.78 16.07
C ALA A 347 -11.13 0.85 15.42
N CYS A 348 -9.89 0.79 15.92
CA CYS A 348 -8.89 -0.14 15.42
C CYS A 348 -9.31 -1.62 15.55
N GLY A 349 -9.87 -2.02 16.70
CA GLY A 349 -10.34 -3.39 16.92
C GLY A 349 -11.48 -3.76 15.95
N ILE A 350 -12.40 -2.84 15.70
CA ILE A 350 -13.49 -3.03 14.72
C ILE A 350 -12.94 -3.10 13.30
N PHE A 351 -12.02 -2.21 12.92
CA PHE A 351 -11.36 -2.22 11.63
C PHE A 351 -10.56 -3.50 11.37
N GLU A 352 -9.92 -4.07 12.38
CA GLU A 352 -9.23 -5.34 12.29
C GLU A 352 -10.19 -6.48 11.92
N ILE A 353 -11.35 -6.55 12.58
CA ILE A 353 -12.40 -7.53 12.26
C ILE A 353 -12.87 -7.38 10.82
N ILE A 354 -13.24 -6.15 10.44
CA ILE A 354 -13.70 -5.85 9.08
C ILE A 354 -12.63 -6.23 8.06
N THR A 355 -11.37 -5.94 8.33
CA THR A 355 -10.25 -6.29 7.44
C THR A 355 -10.19 -7.80 7.24
N ARG A 356 -10.27 -8.60 8.30
CA ARG A 356 -10.28 -10.08 8.18
C ARG A 356 -11.51 -10.59 7.43
N LEU A 357 -12.69 -10.06 7.71
CA LEU A 357 -13.92 -10.40 6.97
C LEU A 357 -13.79 -10.06 5.48
N PHE A 358 -13.19 -8.92 5.16
CA PHE A 358 -12.97 -8.48 3.79
C PHE A 358 -11.96 -9.36 3.05
N ILE A 359 -10.89 -9.80 3.72
CA ILE A 359 -9.94 -10.76 3.16
C ILE A 359 -10.64 -12.08 2.79
N ARG A 360 -11.48 -12.62 3.70
CA ARG A 360 -12.18 -13.90 3.51
C ARG A 360 -13.33 -13.86 2.53
N ALA A 361 -13.96 -12.69 2.32
CA ALA A 361 -15.15 -12.57 1.49
C ALA A 361 -14.89 -12.98 0.03
N ASP A 362 -15.65 -13.92 -0.51
CA ASP A 362 -15.60 -14.23 -1.94
C ASP A 362 -16.48 -13.23 -2.70
N VAL A 363 -15.88 -12.52 -3.65
CA VAL A 363 -16.53 -11.42 -4.40
C VAL A 363 -16.32 -11.53 -5.92
N GLU A 364 -15.77 -12.65 -6.41
CA GLU A 364 -15.54 -12.94 -7.85
C GLU A 364 -14.79 -11.83 -8.63
N THR A 365 -14.12 -10.91 -7.92
CA THR A 365 -13.34 -9.79 -8.48
C THR A 365 -12.17 -9.45 -7.55
N GLY A 366 -11.27 -8.56 -7.99
CA GLY A 366 -10.21 -8.04 -7.15
C GLY A 366 -10.74 -7.08 -6.07
N LYS A 367 -9.93 -6.85 -5.04
CA LYS A 367 -10.31 -6.02 -3.89
C LYS A 367 -9.42 -4.79 -3.76
N VAL A 368 -9.99 -3.70 -3.27
CA VAL A 368 -9.24 -2.51 -2.84
C VAL A 368 -9.67 -2.11 -1.44
N MET A 369 -8.70 -1.90 -0.55
CA MET A 369 -8.90 -1.42 0.80
C MET A 369 -8.21 -0.07 0.99
N VAL A 370 -8.94 0.91 1.52
CA VAL A 370 -8.46 2.25 1.85
C VAL A 370 -8.46 2.42 3.36
N VAL A 371 -7.30 2.75 3.90
CA VAL A 371 -7.08 3.13 5.29
C VAL A 371 -7.00 4.65 5.30
N ASP A 372 -8.14 5.31 5.58
CA ASP A 372 -8.27 6.75 5.42
C ASP A 372 -8.01 7.51 6.73
N GLU A 373 -7.43 8.70 6.66
CA GLU A 373 -7.04 9.50 7.82
C GLU A 373 -6.25 8.70 8.88
N ALA A 374 -5.30 7.88 8.42
CA ALA A 374 -4.66 6.86 9.24
C ALA A 374 -4.01 7.40 10.53
N HIS A 375 -3.48 8.64 10.53
CA HIS A 375 -2.99 9.34 11.73
C HIS A 375 -3.97 9.49 12.89
N LYS A 376 -5.27 9.32 12.67
CA LYS A 376 -6.27 9.38 13.75
C LYS A 376 -6.36 8.08 14.56
N TYR A 377 -5.83 6.97 14.02
CA TYR A 377 -5.97 5.68 14.66
C TYR A 377 -4.81 4.69 14.53
N LEU A 378 -3.93 4.87 13.56
CA LEU A 378 -2.63 4.20 13.56
C LEU A 378 -1.67 4.98 14.45
N ASP A 379 -0.91 4.25 15.27
CA ASP A 379 0.12 4.79 16.13
C ASP A 379 1.39 3.94 15.97
N ALA A 380 2.47 4.56 15.51
CA ALA A 380 3.76 3.91 15.28
C ALA A 380 4.36 3.32 16.57
N ASN A 381 4.11 3.95 17.72
CA ASN A 381 4.57 3.46 19.02
C ASN A 381 3.73 2.28 19.53
N ARG A 382 2.51 2.11 18.99
CA ARG A 382 1.65 0.95 19.17
C ARG A 382 1.71 0.02 17.95
N GLY A 383 2.90 -0.16 17.35
CA GLY A 383 3.16 -1.14 16.28
C GLY A 383 2.82 -2.61 16.60
N LYS A 384 2.21 -2.88 17.77
CA LYS A 384 1.62 -4.15 18.20
C LYS A 384 0.09 -4.19 18.08
N SER A 385 -0.59 -3.15 17.58
CA SER A 385 -2.04 -3.20 17.37
C SER A 385 -2.41 -4.30 16.37
N GLY A 386 -3.50 -5.01 16.61
CA GLY A 386 -3.91 -6.12 15.74
C GLY A 386 -4.24 -5.65 14.32
N LEU A 387 -4.80 -4.44 14.16
CA LEU A 387 -4.97 -3.80 12.86
C LEU A 387 -3.65 -3.65 12.08
N THR A 388 -2.58 -3.14 12.71
CA THR A 388 -1.27 -3.00 12.04
C THR A 388 -0.75 -4.36 11.56
N LYS A 389 -0.91 -5.41 12.37
CA LYS A 389 -0.53 -6.78 11.99
C LYS A 389 -1.36 -7.30 10.81
N ALA A 390 -2.68 -7.05 10.83
CA ALA A 390 -3.57 -7.42 9.73
C ALA A 390 -3.20 -6.70 8.43
N LEU A 391 -2.91 -5.40 8.48
CA LEU A 391 -2.43 -4.62 7.33
C LEU A 391 -1.09 -5.14 6.79
N LEU A 392 -0.13 -5.42 7.67
CA LEU A 392 1.18 -5.98 7.29
C LEU A 392 1.04 -7.34 6.60
N SER A 393 0.22 -8.23 7.17
CA SER A 393 -0.06 -9.55 6.58
C SER A 393 -0.71 -9.41 5.20
N LEU A 394 -1.71 -8.54 5.10
CA LEU A 394 -2.44 -8.29 3.86
C LEU A 394 -1.53 -7.72 2.77
N ILE A 395 -0.68 -6.73 3.06
CA ILE A 395 0.25 -6.16 2.06
C ILE A 395 1.27 -7.23 1.61
N ARG A 396 1.79 -8.05 2.53
CA ARG A 396 2.70 -9.15 2.18
C ARG A 396 2.04 -10.21 1.30
N GLN A 397 0.74 -10.45 1.48
CA GLN A 397 -0.02 -11.45 0.73
C GLN A 397 -0.84 -10.86 -0.43
N GLN A 398 -0.71 -9.56 -0.73
CA GLN A 398 -1.62 -8.84 -1.62
C GLN A 398 -1.69 -9.44 -3.04
N ARG A 399 -0.59 -10.05 -3.50
CA ARG A 399 -0.52 -10.72 -4.81
C ARG A 399 -1.40 -11.96 -4.88
N HIS A 400 -1.43 -12.76 -3.81
CA HIS A 400 -2.26 -13.96 -3.71
C HIS A 400 -3.73 -13.61 -3.48
N LEU A 401 -4.00 -12.49 -2.81
CA LEU A 401 -5.36 -12.02 -2.49
C LEU A 401 -5.97 -11.10 -3.56
N ALA A 402 -5.27 -10.84 -4.67
CA ALA A 402 -5.65 -9.86 -5.68
C ALA A 402 -6.07 -8.50 -5.06
N MET A 403 -5.32 -8.04 -4.06
CA MET A 403 -5.67 -6.93 -3.19
C MET A 403 -4.88 -5.67 -3.53
N ARG A 404 -5.52 -4.50 -3.50
CA ARG A 404 -4.83 -3.20 -3.46
C ARG A 404 -5.04 -2.54 -2.11
N VAL A 405 -4.01 -1.89 -1.59
CA VAL A 405 -4.07 -1.16 -0.31
C VAL A 405 -3.69 0.28 -0.54
N ILE A 406 -4.48 1.20 -0.04
CA ILE A 406 -4.19 2.63 -0.11
C ILE A 406 -4.25 3.17 1.32
N ILE A 407 -3.13 3.68 1.81
CA ILE A 407 -3.04 4.32 3.12
C ILE A 407 -3.00 5.83 2.89
N SER A 408 -4.02 6.54 3.38
CA SER A 408 -4.12 7.99 3.31
C SER A 408 -3.86 8.60 4.69
N THR A 409 -2.94 9.55 4.80
CA THR A 409 -2.62 10.18 6.09
C THR A 409 -2.15 11.62 5.93
N GLN A 410 -2.39 12.46 6.93
CA GLN A 410 -1.81 13.81 6.98
C GLN A 410 -0.39 13.78 7.52
N GLU A 411 -0.17 12.93 8.52
CA GLU A 411 1.10 12.75 9.20
C GLU A 411 1.68 11.37 8.82
N PRO A 412 2.78 11.30 8.05
CA PRO A 412 3.38 10.02 7.66
C PRO A 412 4.11 9.33 8.82
N THR A 413 4.57 10.07 9.82
CA THR A 413 5.34 9.57 10.99
C THR A 413 4.57 8.61 11.89
N VAL A 414 3.24 8.66 11.86
CA VAL A 414 2.38 7.71 12.59
C VAL A 414 2.27 6.35 11.90
N VAL A 415 2.63 6.26 10.62
CA VAL A 415 2.55 5.00 9.87
C VAL A 415 3.78 4.17 10.22
N PRO A 416 3.62 2.93 10.71
CA PRO A 416 4.73 2.06 11.01
C PRO A 416 5.73 1.96 9.85
N PRO A 417 7.05 2.12 10.10
CA PRO A 417 8.11 2.02 9.08
C PRO A 417 7.99 0.80 8.16
N VAL A 418 7.64 -0.35 8.73
CA VAL A 418 7.49 -1.61 7.97
C VAL A 418 6.35 -1.54 6.95
N LEU A 419 5.30 -0.76 7.20
CA LEU A 419 4.24 -0.53 6.21
C LEU A 419 4.72 0.41 5.10
N LEU A 420 5.52 1.42 5.43
CA LEU A 420 6.11 2.35 4.45
C LEU A 420 7.04 1.59 3.49
N ASP A 421 7.94 0.75 4.02
CA ASP A 421 8.90 -0.04 3.24
C ASP A 421 8.23 -1.02 2.27
N LEU A 422 7.02 -1.48 2.58
CA LEU A 422 6.24 -2.41 1.75
C LEU A 422 5.35 -1.70 0.71
N CYS A 423 5.18 -0.38 0.78
CA CYS A 423 4.42 0.38 -0.21
C CYS A 423 5.23 0.50 -1.50
N ASN A 424 4.61 0.14 -2.63
CA ASN A 424 5.23 0.22 -3.94
C ASN A 424 4.97 1.55 -4.66
N ILE A 425 4.01 2.33 -4.18
CA ILE A 425 3.74 3.70 -4.62
C ILE A 425 3.75 4.62 -3.40
N THR A 426 4.48 5.72 -3.47
CA THR A 426 4.42 6.82 -2.50
C THR A 426 4.00 8.08 -3.22
N ILE A 427 2.84 8.63 -2.88
CA ILE A 427 2.29 9.88 -3.40
C ILE A 427 2.36 10.94 -2.29
N ILE A 428 3.20 11.94 -2.51
CA ILE A 428 3.51 12.97 -1.53
C ILE A 428 2.94 14.30 -2.04
N HIS A 429 1.81 14.72 -1.48
CA HIS A 429 1.27 16.06 -1.66
C HIS A 429 2.02 17.06 -0.77
N ARG A 430 1.81 18.35 -1.03
CA ARG A 430 2.46 19.44 -0.28
C ARG A 430 2.40 19.22 1.24
N PHE A 431 3.54 19.39 1.89
CA PHE A 431 3.67 19.68 3.32
C PHE A 431 4.97 20.47 3.57
N SER A 432 5.13 21.01 4.77
CA SER A 432 6.28 21.85 5.15
C SER A 432 7.15 21.28 6.28
N SER A 433 6.75 20.17 6.90
CA SER A 433 7.47 19.55 8.01
C SER A 433 8.76 18.84 7.55
N PRO A 434 9.96 19.29 7.98
CA PRO A 434 11.21 18.61 7.65
C PRO A 434 11.29 17.21 8.29
N SER A 435 10.73 17.01 9.49
CA SER A 435 10.74 15.70 10.14
C SER A 435 9.92 14.66 9.38
N TRP A 436 8.80 15.08 8.75
CA TRP A 436 8.00 14.21 7.89
C TRP A 436 8.75 13.84 6.61
N TRP A 437 9.49 14.80 6.05
CA TRP A 437 10.34 14.58 4.89
C TRP A 437 11.47 13.58 5.19
N GLU A 438 12.23 13.82 6.26
CA GLU A 438 13.32 12.93 6.69
C GLU A 438 12.81 11.52 6.99
N HIS A 439 11.62 11.40 7.58
CA HIS A 439 11.01 10.11 7.83
C HIS A 439 10.68 9.38 6.53
N LEU A 440 9.99 10.03 5.59
CA LEU A 440 9.65 9.43 4.29
C LEU A 440 10.92 9.10 3.48
N ALA A 441 11.91 9.98 3.46
CA ALA A 441 13.15 9.80 2.72
C ALA A 441 13.95 8.55 3.15
N LYS A 442 13.79 8.09 4.39
CA LYS A 442 14.40 6.84 4.89
C LYS A 442 13.73 5.57 4.36
N HIS A 443 12.47 5.65 3.92
CA HIS A 443 11.63 4.50 3.57
C HIS A 443 11.31 4.40 2.07
N VAL A 444 11.83 5.32 1.25
CA VAL A 444 11.58 5.33 -0.19
C VAL A 444 12.86 5.03 -0.98
N SER A 445 12.72 4.37 -2.13
CA SER A 445 13.86 3.99 -2.96
C SER A 445 14.50 5.17 -3.71
N ALA A 446 13.78 6.29 -3.85
CA ALA A 446 14.27 7.45 -4.56
C ALA A 446 15.27 8.25 -3.72
N LYS A 447 16.31 8.77 -4.37
CA LYS A 447 17.27 9.65 -3.72
C LYS A 447 16.67 11.05 -3.67
N LEU A 448 15.97 11.32 -2.57
CA LEU A 448 15.29 12.58 -2.32
C LEU A 448 16.30 13.63 -1.82
N SER A 449 16.54 14.66 -2.63
CA SER A 449 17.45 15.78 -2.32
C SER A 449 16.70 16.95 -1.67
N ASP A 450 17.44 17.92 -1.11
CA ASP A 450 16.85 19.16 -0.59
C ASP A 450 16.09 19.95 -1.69
N ASP A 451 16.55 19.91 -2.95
CA ASP A 451 15.79 20.49 -4.09
C ASP A 451 14.42 19.81 -4.27
N ALA A 452 14.32 18.50 -4.02
CA ALA A 452 13.03 17.80 -4.07
C ALA A 452 12.10 18.26 -2.94
N PHE A 453 12.64 18.55 -1.75
CA PHE A 453 11.87 19.11 -0.64
C PHE A 453 11.41 20.54 -0.92
N ASP A 454 12.30 21.40 -1.44
CA ASP A 454 11.96 22.77 -1.84
C ASP A 454 10.83 22.83 -2.87
N ARG A 455 10.79 21.83 -3.77
CA ARG A 455 9.70 21.67 -4.74
C ARG A 455 8.42 21.19 -4.08
N LEU A 456 8.51 20.22 -3.17
CA LEU A 456 7.37 19.68 -2.44
C LEU A 456 6.59 20.79 -1.72
N ILE A 457 7.30 21.71 -1.07
CA ILE A 457 6.70 22.84 -0.35
C ILE A 457 5.93 23.78 -1.29
N LYS A 458 6.37 23.89 -2.55
CA LYS A 458 5.80 24.79 -3.58
C LYS A 458 4.67 24.17 -4.40
N LEU A 459 4.33 22.88 -4.17
CA LEU A 459 3.28 22.21 -4.93
C LEU A 459 1.91 22.88 -4.73
N SER A 460 1.16 23.01 -5.83
CA SER A 460 -0.22 23.46 -5.78
C SER A 460 -1.15 22.32 -5.33
N ALA A 461 -2.40 22.65 -4.97
CA ALA A 461 -3.39 21.64 -4.66
C ALA A 461 -3.60 20.68 -5.85
N GLY A 462 -3.55 19.37 -5.58
CA GLY A 462 -3.63 18.32 -6.59
C GLY A 462 -2.31 18.02 -7.30
N GLU A 463 -1.23 18.74 -6.99
CA GLU A 463 0.12 18.39 -7.43
C GLU A 463 0.83 17.56 -6.34
N ALA A 464 1.57 16.54 -6.77
CA ALA A 464 2.24 15.60 -5.89
C ALA A 464 3.59 15.14 -6.47
N LEU A 465 4.49 14.77 -5.58
CA LEU A 465 5.67 13.98 -5.88
C LEU A 465 5.29 12.50 -5.81
N VAL A 466 5.45 11.76 -6.91
CA VAL A 466 5.14 10.33 -7.02
C VAL A 466 6.42 9.53 -7.14
N LEU A 467 6.55 8.53 -6.27
CA LEU A 467 7.64 7.56 -6.24
C LEU A 467 7.06 6.17 -6.49
N ALA A 468 7.58 5.46 -7.48
CA ALA A 468 7.20 4.08 -7.75
C ALA A 468 8.39 3.37 -8.39
N SER A 469 9.26 2.74 -7.60
CA SER A 469 10.52 2.18 -8.12
C SER A 469 10.32 1.13 -9.22
N SER A 470 9.21 0.39 -9.15
CA SER A 470 8.77 -0.60 -10.15
C SER A 470 7.85 -0.03 -11.23
N GLY A 471 7.53 1.27 -11.20
CA GLY A 471 6.79 1.91 -12.29
C GLY A 471 7.62 2.00 -13.56
N LEU A 472 6.97 2.11 -14.71
CA LEU A 472 7.63 2.06 -16.02
C LEU A 472 7.59 3.39 -16.76
N ASP A 473 8.69 3.62 -17.46
CA ASP A 473 8.93 4.73 -18.35
C ASP A 473 9.48 4.23 -19.68
N ALA A 474 9.41 5.04 -20.73
CA ALA A 474 10.04 4.72 -22.00
C ALA A 474 10.95 5.87 -22.44
N VAL A 475 12.24 5.56 -22.55
CA VAL A 475 13.28 6.55 -22.87
C VAL A 475 13.82 6.25 -24.26
N LYS A 476 14.03 7.29 -25.07
CA LYS A 476 14.68 7.16 -26.38
C LYS A 476 16.15 6.81 -26.18
N LYS A 477 16.66 5.77 -26.84
CA LYS A 477 18.10 5.50 -26.88
C LYS A 477 18.80 6.65 -27.63
N GLY A 478 19.89 7.16 -27.04
CA GLY A 478 20.79 8.07 -27.76
C GLY A 478 21.41 7.38 -28.97
N ARG A 479 21.72 8.14 -30.03
CA ARG A 479 22.41 7.62 -31.22
C ARG A 479 23.82 7.18 -30.86
N GLU A 480 24.01 5.93 -30.51
CA GLU A 480 25.31 5.27 -30.61
C GLU A 480 25.28 4.35 -31.83
N ASN A 481 26.10 4.69 -32.83
CA ASN A 481 26.34 3.91 -34.05
C ASN A 481 25.13 3.63 -34.95
N GLY A 482 24.56 4.69 -35.54
CA GLY A 482 24.02 4.65 -36.91
C GLY A 482 22.79 3.78 -37.22
N ASN A 483 22.26 2.97 -36.30
CA ASN A 483 21.10 2.12 -36.55
C ASN A 483 20.04 2.19 -35.43
N HIS A 484 18.83 2.57 -35.87
CA HIS A 484 17.52 2.59 -35.19
C HIS A 484 17.31 3.52 -33.96
N GLU A 485 16.40 4.49 -34.11
CA GLU A 485 15.73 5.19 -33.01
C GLU A 485 14.81 4.21 -32.25
N GLY A 486 15.39 3.40 -31.37
CA GLY A 486 14.65 2.53 -30.46
C GLY A 486 14.27 3.26 -29.17
N THR A 487 13.00 3.19 -28.77
CA THR A 487 12.60 3.50 -27.39
C THR A 487 12.80 2.26 -26.53
N THR A 488 13.26 2.39 -25.29
CA THR A 488 13.46 1.25 -24.38
C THR A 488 12.68 1.46 -23.09
N LEU A 489 11.96 0.42 -22.67
CA LEU A 489 11.27 0.41 -21.38
C LEU A 489 12.29 0.40 -20.24
N GLN A 490 12.07 1.24 -19.26
CA GLN A 490 12.91 1.33 -18.08
C GLN A 490 12.04 1.54 -16.85
N ARG A 491 12.41 0.90 -15.74
CA ARG A 491 11.83 1.21 -14.44
C ARG A 491 12.19 2.63 -14.00
N PHE A 492 11.30 3.32 -13.26
CA PHE A 492 11.62 4.62 -12.66
C PHE A 492 12.81 4.51 -11.69
N GLY A 493 12.93 3.38 -10.98
CA GLY A 493 14.05 3.12 -10.08
C GLY A 493 14.14 4.17 -8.96
N ARG A 494 15.18 5.01 -9.02
CA ARG A 494 15.42 6.07 -8.03
C ARG A 494 14.83 7.43 -8.40
N ARG A 495 14.14 7.53 -9.54
CA ARG A 495 13.52 8.77 -10.03
C ARG A 495 12.25 9.10 -9.26
N TYR A 496 11.92 10.38 -9.21
CA TYR A 496 10.62 10.87 -8.78
C TYR A 496 9.91 11.59 -9.92
N LEU A 497 8.58 11.57 -9.88
CA LEU A 497 7.73 12.27 -10.84
C LEU A 497 7.03 13.42 -10.13
N LEU A 498 7.02 14.60 -10.74
CA LEU A 498 6.08 15.65 -10.38
C LEU A 498 4.82 15.45 -11.21
N VAL A 499 3.68 15.28 -10.54
CA VAL A 499 2.42 14.87 -11.17
C VAL A 499 1.31 15.79 -10.71
N LYS A 500 0.42 16.14 -11.62
CA LYS A 500 -0.87 16.77 -11.30
C LYS A 500 -1.99 15.75 -11.49
N THR A 501 -2.70 15.43 -10.41
CA THR A 501 -3.82 14.49 -10.44
C THR A 501 -4.92 15.02 -11.36
N ARG A 502 -5.56 14.14 -12.13
CA ARG A 502 -6.67 14.54 -13.01
C ARG A 502 -7.88 15.06 -12.22
N LYS A 503 -8.80 15.71 -12.91
CA LYS A 503 -10.12 16.06 -12.34
C LYS A 503 -10.93 14.80 -12.07
N ARG A 504 -11.77 14.84 -11.03
CA ARG A 504 -12.77 13.81 -10.73
C ARG A 504 -13.90 13.85 -11.75
N VAL A 505 -14.55 12.70 -11.91
CA VAL A 505 -15.79 12.56 -12.70
C VAL A 505 -17.00 12.37 -11.78
N THR A 506 -16.73 12.06 -10.51
CA THR A 506 -17.68 12.10 -9.40
C THR A 506 -17.60 13.44 -8.68
N ALA A 507 -18.63 13.78 -7.90
CA ALA A 507 -18.65 15.02 -7.12
C ALA A 507 -17.52 15.06 -6.09
N ASP A 508 -17.06 16.26 -5.73
CA ASP A 508 -15.95 16.44 -4.82
C ASP A 508 -16.38 17.10 -3.51
N GLY A 509 -16.39 16.31 -2.43
CA GLY A 509 -16.70 16.78 -1.08
C GLY A 509 -15.52 17.41 -0.34
N GLY A 510 -14.31 17.32 -0.88
CA GLY A 510 -13.08 17.83 -0.26
C GLY A 510 -12.80 19.31 -0.55
N ALA A 511 -13.61 19.96 -1.38
CA ALA A 511 -13.45 21.37 -1.72
C ALA A 511 -13.58 22.26 -0.47
N SER A 512 -12.66 23.22 -0.31
CA SER A 512 -12.73 24.19 0.79
C SER A 512 -14.00 25.02 0.69
N VAL A 513 -14.73 25.12 1.80
CA VAL A 513 -15.87 26.04 1.91
C VAL A 513 -15.30 27.46 2.05
N LEU A 514 -15.42 28.25 1.00
CA LEU A 514 -15.00 29.65 1.00
C LEU A 514 -16.16 30.53 1.48
N VAL A 515 -15.85 31.55 2.28
CA VAL A 515 -16.82 32.63 2.56
C VAL A 515 -16.88 33.48 1.30
N LEU A 516 -18.02 33.42 0.60
CA LEU A 516 -18.30 34.25 -0.58
C LEU A 516 -18.87 35.60 -0.17
#